data_AF-A0A646KTQ3-F1
#
_entry.id   AF-A0A646KTQ3-F1
#
_cell.length_a   1.000
_cell.length_b   1.000
_cell.length_c   1.000
_cell.angle_alpha   90.00
_cell.angle_beta   90.00
_cell.angle_gamma   90.00
#
_symmetry.space_group_name_H-M   'P 1'
#
loop_
_entity.id
_entity.type
_entity.pdbx_description
1 polymer ?
#
loop_
_entity_poly.entity_id
_entity_poly.type
_entity_poly.pdbx_seq_one_letter_code
_entity_poly.pdbx_strand_id
1 'polypeptide(L)'
;MPARRAHRPRRPGAPTLLLLLLPLLLSLTGTAPAAAAADTTVNVIATHSGKCLEAEDSSVSPGARIVHTDCTGRPGMNWTVVESSAGGGTVNIVNVHSGLCLEIENTSNVTGTQARQAGCARQPGADFRLVDRTTHVWLQAAAGTPRKCLGVSAGSHISGVPVQLTDCYDQIGTRFAQRQPRSGNDPAEDPPPPTTVVERLNVAPDGAQTPRLDELPKEIRAAHSVSASGRYVAFQSHTAQLVSGDTNNKHDIFVRDRFTSITERISLSSSGVQGDDTSQGPSISGDGRYIAFQSDAANLVPGDTNRQTDVFVRDRQTRTTERVSVSTGGAQTTMSSDQPVISADGRQVAFQSTADNLVPGDTNYCQDIFVRDRQTGATERVSVGRNGAQSNDCSHSVAISADGRHVAFASSASNLVTGDTNRQTDVFVRDRQTRTTERVSLTSGGVQSTGFSHAPAISADGRQVAFVAEAGLAPGDANTQWDVYVRDRQTGVTEQVSRGQGGTQTDGWSFEPAISSDGGLIAYHSAAANLVPSDTNAALDVFVWDRQSASTERVSKAPRGTQGDLDSYRPAISGNGQFVAFRSEASPLLPDDTNQAVDLFLRYQVSAGS
;
A
#
# COMPACT_ATOMS: atom_id res chain seq x y z
N MET A 1 -86.40 -18.13 -37.73
CA MET A 1 -86.23 -17.17 -38.84
C MET A 1 -86.91 -15.84 -38.49
N PRO A 2 -86.37 -14.68 -38.91
CA PRO A 2 -86.13 -13.51 -38.02
C PRO A 2 -86.81 -12.18 -38.44
N ALA A 3 -86.62 -11.12 -37.62
CA ALA A 3 -86.76 -9.69 -37.98
C ALA A 3 -86.15 -8.72 -36.92
N ARG A 4 -85.97 -7.43 -37.33
CA ARG A 4 -85.97 -6.12 -36.58
C ARG A 4 -84.63 -5.48 -36.13
N ARG A 5 -84.50 -4.16 -35.89
CA ARG A 5 -85.05 -2.83 -36.36
C ARG A 5 -84.33 -1.71 -35.54
N ALA A 6 -84.41 -0.45 -35.99
CA ALA A 6 -83.72 0.76 -35.47
C ALA A 6 -84.46 1.55 -34.34
N HIS A 7 -83.77 2.51 -33.66
CA HIS A 7 -84.25 3.89 -33.33
C HIS A 7 -83.26 4.79 -32.52
N ARG A 8 -83.58 6.09 -32.41
CA ARG A 8 -82.79 7.31 -32.01
C ARG A 8 -83.46 7.99 -30.76
N PRO A 9 -83.15 9.24 -30.31
CA PRO A 9 -82.31 9.70 -29.15
C PRO A 9 -83.01 10.55 -28.02
N ARG A 10 -82.29 10.95 -26.93
CA ARG A 10 -82.22 12.29 -26.22
C ARG A 10 -81.67 12.22 -24.75
N ARG A 11 -81.03 13.30 -24.27
CA ARG A 11 -80.37 13.60 -22.93
C ARG A 11 -81.37 13.78 -21.74
N PRO A 12 -81.01 14.17 -20.47
CA PRO A 12 -79.73 14.24 -19.69
C PRO A 12 -79.80 13.68 -18.22
N GLY A 13 -78.69 13.71 -17.45
CA GLY A 13 -78.69 13.78 -15.97
C GLY A 13 -77.92 12.68 -15.20
N ALA A 14 -76.89 13.05 -14.43
CA ALA A 14 -76.16 12.24 -13.42
C ALA A 14 -76.93 12.24 -12.06
N PRO A 15 -76.60 11.46 -10.99
CA PRO A 15 -75.27 10.92 -10.64
C PRO A 15 -75.18 9.54 -9.90
N THR A 16 -73.93 9.16 -9.59
CA THR A 16 -73.41 8.44 -8.39
C THR A 16 -73.19 6.91 -8.37
N LEU A 17 -71.95 6.57 -7.96
CA LEU A 17 -71.47 5.46 -7.11
C LEU A 17 -70.97 4.12 -7.73
N LEU A 18 -69.64 4.07 -7.90
CA LEU A 18 -68.66 3.10 -7.39
C LEU A 18 -69.09 1.62 -7.20
N LEU A 19 -68.47 0.70 -7.96
CA LEU A 19 -67.85 -0.55 -7.43
C LEU A 19 -67.07 -1.29 -8.55
N LEU A 20 -65.78 -1.52 -8.29
CA LEU A 20 -64.83 -2.28 -9.09
C LEU A 20 -65.04 -3.79 -8.93
N LEU A 21 -65.01 -4.54 -10.05
CA LEU A 21 -64.79 -5.99 -10.09
C LEU A 21 -63.85 -6.33 -11.27
N LEU A 22 -62.62 -6.73 -10.95
CA LEU A 22 -61.66 -7.38 -11.86
C LEU A 22 -61.79 -8.92 -11.74
N PRO A 23 -61.61 -9.70 -12.82
CA PRO A 23 -61.57 -11.15 -12.74
C PRO A 23 -60.15 -11.69 -12.50
N LEU A 24 -60.10 -12.55 -11.49
CA LEU A 24 -59.30 -13.76 -11.26
C LEU A 24 -58.32 -14.22 -12.36
N LEU A 25 -57.02 -14.26 -12.02
CA LEU A 25 -55.99 -15.05 -12.70
C LEU A 25 -55.28 -15.95 -11.68
N LEU A 26 -55.11 -17.22 -12.05
CA LEU A 26 -54.65 -18.34 -11.25
C LEU A 26 -53.27 -18.14 -10.61
N SER A 27 -53.16 -18.49 -9.33
CA SER A 27 -51.94 -18.61 -8.54
C SER A 27 -51.18 -19.91 -8.86
N LEU A 28 -50.03 -19.79 -9.51
CA LEU A 28 -48.96 -20.79 -9.50
C LEU A 28 -47.97 -20.42 -8.39
N THR A 29 -48.00 -21.18 -7.29
CA THR A 29 -46.99 -21.13 -6.23
C THR A 29 -45.71 -21.78 -6.73
N GLY A 30 -44.88 -21.01 -7.42
CA GLY A 30 -43.47 -21.33 -7.64
C GLY A 30 -42.64 -20.64 -6.58
N THR A 31 -42.38 -21.30 -5.45
CA THR A 31 -41.25 -20.92 -4.60
C THR A 31 -39.98 -21.17 -5.41
N ALA A 32 -39.35 -20.09 -5.90
CA ALA A 32 -37.96 -20.17 -6.32
C ALA A 32 -37.17 -20.81 -5.17
N PRO A 33 -36.30 -21.81 -5.42
CA PRO A 33 -35.47 -22.33 -4.35
C PRO A 33 -34.62 -21.18 -3.84
N ALA A 34 -34.70 -20.91 -2.53
CA ALA A 34 -33.68 -20.12 -1.86
C ALA A 34 -32.34 -20.75 -2.25
N ALA A 35 -31.46 -19.96 -2.87
CA ALA A 35 -30.10 -20.37 -3.11
C ALA A 35 -29.53 -20.82 -1.75
N ALA A 36 -29.28 -22.12 -1.59
CA ALA A 36 -28.55 -22.62 -0.45
C ALA A 36 -27.20 -21.88 -0.44
N ALA A 37 -26.92 -21.13 0.63
CA ALA A 37 -25.62 -20.52 0.82
C ALA A 37 -24.58 -21.64 0.74
N ALA A 38 -23.68 -21.56 -0.24
CA ALA A 38 -22.57 -22.50 -0.31
C ALA A 38 -21.71 -22.30 0.94
N ASP A 39 -21.58 -23.34 1.78
CA ASP A 39 -20.71 -23.32 2.95
C ASP A 39 -19.29 -23.00 2.49
N THR A 40 -18.85 -21.77 2.76
CA THR A 40 -17.57 -21.27 2.29
C THR A 40 -16.48 -21.84 3.19
N THR A 41 -15.57 -22.62 2.59
CA THR A 41 -14.41 -23.18 3.30
C THR A 41 -13.36 -22.10 3.53
N VAL A 42 -12.82 -22.02 4.74
CA VAL A 42 -11.84 -21.01 5.19
C VAL A 42 -10.70 -21.62 5.98
N ASN A 43 -9.58 -20.92 6.07
CA ASN A 43 -8.63 -21.07 7.17
C ASN A 43 -8.94 -20.04 8.25
N VAL A 44 -8.86 -20.43 9.52
CA VAL A 44 -8.89 -19.49 10.65
C VAL A 44 -7.45 -19.18 11.02
N ILE A 45 -7.05 -17.91 10.97
CA ILE A 45 -5.66 -17.49 11.19
C ILE A 45 -5.52 -16.64 12.45
N ALA A 46 -4.43 -16.80 13.18
CA ALA A 46 -4.06 -15.91 14.27
C ALA A 46 -3.31 -14.69 13.73
N THR A 47 -3.89 -13.49 13.84
CA THR A 47 -3.44 -12.31 13.07
C THR A 47 -2.06 -11.81 13.48
N HIS A 48 -1.61 -12.09 14.71
CA HIS A 48 -0.27 -11.72 15.19
C HIS A 48 0.86 -12.54 14.53
N SER A 49 0.58 -13.77 14.10
CA SER A 49 1.59 -14.70 13.57
C SER A 49 1.35 -15.12 12.13
N GLY A 50 0.15 -14.88 11.60
CA GLY A 50 -0.29 -15.33 10.27
C GLY A 50 -0.49 -16.85 10.14
N LYS A 51 -0.39 -17.58 11.25
CA LYS A 51 -0.49 -19.04 11.29
C LYS A 51 -1.94 -19.52 11.37
N CYS A 52 -2.18 -20.71 10.84
CA CYS A 52 -3.51 -21.32 10.74
C CYS A 52 -3.84 -22.15 11.98
N LEU A 53 -5.11 -22.14 12.38
CA LEU A 53 -5.68 -23.15 13.27
C LEU A 53 -5.77 -24.48 12.52
N GLU A 54 -5.20 -25.52 13.09
CA GLU A 54 -5.22 -26.88 12.57
C GLU A 54 -5.71 -27.85 13.65
N ALA A 55 -6.60 -28.79 13.27
CA ALA A 55 -6.73 -30.03 14.02
C ALA A 55 -5.41 -30.80 13.93
N GLU A 56 -4.67 -30.91 15.02
CA GLU A 56 -3.28 -31.35 15.03
C GLU A 56 -3.03 -32.59 14.16
N ASP A 57 -2.00 -32.50 13.30
CA ASP A 57 -1.62 -33.50 12.30
C ASP A 57 -2.76 -33.90 11.34
N SER A 58 -3.69 -32.97 11.09
CA SER A 58 -4.91 -33.22 10.32
C SER A 58 -5.73 -34.40 10.83
N SER A 59 -5.73 -34.63 12.14
CA SER A 59 -6.49 -35.71 12.76
C SER A 59 -7.99 -35.59 12.46
N VAL A 60 -8.65 -36.73 12.29
CA VAL A 60 -10.12 -36.83 12.20
C VAL A 60 -10.76 -37.38 13.47
N SER A 61 -9.96 -37.57 14.53
CA SER A 61 -10.43 -38.19 15.76
C SER A 61 -11.07 -37.17 16.71
N PRO A 62 -12.23 -37.47 17.33
CA PRO A 62 -12.73 -36.71 18.46
C PRO A 62 -11.68 -36.62 19.57
N GLY A 63 -11.47 -35.43 20.09
CA GLY A 63 -10.47 -35.13 21.11
C GLY A 63 -9.12 -34.66 20.58
N ALA A 64 -8.89 -34.64 19.26
CA ALA A 64 -7.64 -34.08 18.73
C ALA A 64 -7.52 -32.59 19.08
N ARG A 65 -6.34 -32.16 19.48
CA ARG A 65 -6.08 -30.77 19.90
C ARG A 65 -6.16 -29.83 18.70
N ILE A 66 -6.58 -28.60 18.96
CA ILE A 66 -6.45 -27.51 18.01
C ILE A 66 -5.18 -26.74 18.32
N VAL A 67 -4.28 -26.70 17.34
CA VAL A 67 -3.00 -25.99 17.43
C VAL A 67 -3.00 -24.82 16.46
N HIS A 68 -2.19 -23.80 16.71
CA HIS A 68 -1.80 -22.86 15.67
C HIS A 68 -0.49 -23.35 15.04
N THR A 69 -0.37 -23.31 13.72
CA THR A 69 0.81 -23.80 13.01
C THR A 69 0.92 -23.19 11.61
N ASP A 70 2.05 -23.42 10.95
CA ASP A 70 2.29 -22.90 9.61
C ASP A 70 1.17 -23.32 8.66
N CYS A 71 0.60 -22.37 7.90
CA CYS A 71 -0.41 -22.65 6.89
C CYS A 71 0.24 -23.43 5.74
N THR A 72 0.17 -24.76 5.79
CA THR A 72 0.82 -25.67 4.84
C THR A 72 -0.13 -26.21 3.78
N GLY A 73 -1.41 -25.80 3.82
CA GLY A 73 -2.46 -26.33 2.94
C GLY A 73 -2.96 -27.73 3.35
N ARG A 74 -2.64 -28.16 4.57
CA ARG A 74 -3.10 -29.44 5.12
C ARG A 74 -4.62 -29.44 5.36
N PRO A 75 -5.30 -30.58 5.19
CA PRO A 75 -6.76 -30.64 5.25
C PRO A 75 -7.31 -30.30 6.65
N GLY A 76 -6.57 -30.57 7.72
CA GLY A 76 -6.94 -30.22 9.09
C GLY A 76 -7.02 -28.72 9.39
N MET A 77 -6.59 -27.85 8.47
CA MET A 77 -6.64 -26.40 8.60
C MET A 77 -7.90 -25.77 8.00
N ASN A 78 -8.71 -26.57 7.31
CA ASN A 78 -9.88 -26.10 6.60
C ASN A 78 -11.12 -26.19 7.49
N TRP A 79 -11.83 -25.08 7.61
CA TRP A 79 -12.98 -24.92 8.49
C TRP A 79 -14.16 -24.37 7.69
N THR A 80 -15.38 -24.68 8.12
CA THR A 80 -16.60 -23.97 7.75
C THR A 80 -17.23 -23.40 9.01
N VAL A 81 -17.93 -22.27 8.87
CA VAL A 81 -18.67 -21.66 9.98
C VAL A 81 -20.14 -21.78 9.66
N VAL A 82 -20.87 -22.52 10.49
CA VAL A 82 -22.30 -22.78 10.31
C VAL A 82 -23.08 -22.33 11.53
N GLU A 83 -24.34 -21.94 11.34
CA GLU A 83 -25.22 -21.59 12.47
C GLU A 83 -25.36 -22.78 13.43
N SER A 84 -25.20 -22.51 14.73
CA SER A 84 -25.38 -23.56 15.73
C SER A 84 -26.87 -23.84 15.96
N SER A 85 -27.18 -25.12 16.16
CA SER A 85 -28.49 -25.59 16.62
C SER A 85 -28.93 -25.02 17.98
N ALA A 86 -28.01 -24.43 18.75
CA ALA A 86 -28.32 -23.73 20.00
C ALA A 86 -29.03 -22.37 19.77
N GLY A 87 -28.90 -21.78 18.58
CA GLY A 87 -29.47 -20.48 18.23
C GLY A 87 -28.81 -19.29 18.96
N GLY A 88 -29.50 -18.14 19.00
CA GLY A 88 -29.04 -16.98 19.79
C GLY A 88 -27.74 -16.33 19.30
N GLY A 89 -27.50 -16.35 17.98
CA GLY A 89 -26.30 -15.79 17.33
C GLY A 89 -25.02 -16.59 17.58
N THR A 90 -25.15 -17.89 17.88
CA THR A 90 -24.00 -18.79 18.03
C THR A 90 -23.73 -19.58 16.76
N VAL A 91 -22.47 -19.93 16.54
CA VAL A 91 -21.98 -20.69 15.40
C VAL A 91 -21.21 -21.92 15.87
N ASN A 92 -21.18 -22.93 15.02
CA ASN A 92 -20.24 -24.03 15.11
C ASN A 92 -19.14 -23.84 14.04
N ILE A 93 -17.88 -24.01 14.43
CA ILE A 93 -16.71 -23.95 13.53
C ILE A 93 -16.32 -25.39 13.21
N VAL A 94 -16.72 -25.88 12.05
CA VAL A 94 -16.65 -27.30 11.66
C VAL A 94 -15.38 -27.52 10.86
N ASN A 95 -14.56 -28.48 11.25
CA ASN A 95 -13.41 -28.89 10.46
C ASN A 95 -13.90 -29.63 9.20
N VAL A 96 -13.49 -29.17 8.03
CA VAL A 96 -13.92 -29.74 6.74
C VAL A 96 -13.41 -31.16 6.56
N HIS A 97 -12.25 -31.49 7.13
CA HIS A 97 -11.65 -32.80 6.97
C HIS A 97 -12.31 -33.87 7.85
N SER A 98 -12.63 -33.53 9.11
CA SER A 98 -13.19 -34.49 10.07
C SER A 98 -14.70 -34.43 10.21
N GLY A 99 -15.34 -33.32 9.83
CA GLY A 99 -16.74 -33.04 10.12
C GLY A 99 -17.02 -32.75 11.60
N LEU A 100 -15.98 -32.64 12.44
CA LEU A 100 -16.09 -32.34 13.87
C LEU A 100 -15.93 -30.84 14.12
N CYS A 101 -16.53 -30.37 15.20
CA CYS A 101 -16.49 -28.97 15.58
C CYS A 101 -15.33 -28.66 16.51
N LEU A 102 -14.77 -27.46 16.35
CA LEU A 102 -13.93 -26.85 17.38
C LEU A 102 -14.73 -26.77 18.69
N GLU A 103 -14.15 -27.24 19.78
CA GLU A 103 -14.79 -27.36 21.09
C GLU A 103 -13.80 -27.05 22.22
N ILE A 104 -14.31 -26.42 23.28
CA ILE A 104 -13.60 -26.29 24.55
C ILE A 104 -13.83 -27.54 25.37
N GLU A 105 -12.73 -28.20 25.74
CA GLU A 105 -12.76 -29.43 26.52
C GLU A 105 -13.67 -29.32 27.74
N ASN A 106 -14.58 -30.30 27.87
CA ASN A 106 -15.52 -30.43 28.98
C ASN A 106 -16.42 -29.21 29.21
N THR A 107 -16.59 -28.33 28.21
CA THR A 107 -17.34 -27.07 28.39
C THR A 107 -16.78 -26.22 29.55
N SER A 108 -15.47 -26.32 29.79
CA SER A 108 -14.78 -25.60 30.85
C SER A 108 -14.88 -24.09 30.67
N ASN A 109 -14.89 -23.35 31.78
CA ASN A 109 -14.72 -21.89 31.80
C ASN A 109 -13.39 -21.48 32.45
N VAL A 110 -12.41 -22.37 32.54
CA VAL A 110 -11.10 -22.12 33.16
C VAL A 110 -10.11 -21.61 32.12
N THR A 111 -9.37 -20.53 32.44
CA THR A 111 -8.28 -20.03 31.60
C THR A 111 -7.21 -21.11 31.42
N GLY A 112 -6.75 -21.32 30.20
CA GLY A 112 -5.76 -22.34 29.84
C GLY A 112 -6.37 -23.69 29.42
N THR A 113 -7.70 -23.88 29.51
CA THR A 113 -8.32 -25.09 28.95
C THR A 113 -8.13 -25.15 27.44
N GLN A 114 -7.69 -26.29 26.93
CA GLN A 114 -7.36 -26.46 25.51
C GLN A 114 -8.62 -26.54 24.64
N ALA A 115 -8.49 -26.03 23.41
CA ALA A 115 -9.42 -26.32 22.34
C ALA A 115 -9.07 -27.67 21.69
N ARG A 116 -10.09 -28.44 21.37
CA ARG A 116 -10.01 -29.73 20.66
C ARG A 116 -11.14 -29.81 19.64
N GLN A 117 -11.22 -30.90 18.87
CA GLN A 117 -12.39 -31.18 18.05
C GLN A 117 -13.33 -32.21 18.69
N ALA A 118 -14.65 -32.00 18.58
CA ALA A 118 -15.67 -32.90 19.12
C ALA A 118 -16.96 -32.86 18.27
N GLY A 119 -17.99 -33.62 18.68
CA GLY A 119 -19.29 -33.60 18.00
C GLY A 119 -19.97 -32.23 18.12
N CYS A 120 -20.55 -31.75 17.03
CA CYS A 120 -21.12 -30.39 16.95
C CYS A 120 -22.44 -30.19 17.71
N ALA A 121 -23.32 -31.20 17.72
CA ALA A 121 -24.69 -31.04 18.19
C ALA A 121 -24.81 -31.15 19.72
N ARG A 122 -25.56 -30.20 20.32
CA ARG A 122 -25.95 -30.19 21.75
C ARG A 122 -24.76 -30.15 22.73
N GLN A 123 -23.67 -29.48 22.34
CA GLN A 123 -22.51 -29.28 23.22
C GLN A 123 -22.21 -27.78 23.36
N PRO A 124 -22.48 -27.16 24.53
CA PRO A 124 -22.22 -25.73 24.73
C PRO A 124 -20.74 -25.35 24.56
N GLY A 125 -19.82 -26.30 24.76
CA GLY A 125 -18.39 -26.12 24.50
C GLY A 125 -18.04 -25.96 23.01
N ALA A 126 -18.91 -26.37 22.09
CA ALA A 126 -18.73 -26.24 20.64
C ALA A 126 -19.44 -25.02 20.04
N ASP A 127 -20.16 -24.26 20.88
CA ASP A 127 -20.91 -23.08 20.47
C ASP A 127 -20.06 -21.82 20.70
N PHE A 128 -19.83 -21.05 19.64
CA PHE A 128 -19.05 -19.81 19.69
C PHE A 128 -19.87 -18.62 19.23
N ARG A 129 -19.52 -17.44 19.74
CA ARG A 129 -19.91 -16.15 19.15
C ARG A 129 -18.70 -15.56 18.46
N LEU A 130 -18.89 -15.17 17.20
CA LEU A 130 -17.95 -14.31 16.51
C LEU A 130 -18.21 -12.89 16.98
N VAL A 131 -17.29 -12.34 17.79
CA VAL A 131 -17.40 -10.96 18.25
C VAL A 131 -16.51 -10.11 17.37
N ASP A 132 -17.13 -9.43 16.42
CA ASP A 132 -16.43 -8.53 15.50
C ASP A 132 -15.74 -7.40 16.28
N ARG A 133 -14.47 -7.18 15.95
CA ARG A 133 -13.67 -6.02 16.35
C ARG A 133 -13.26 -5.31 15.07
N THR A 134 -12.83 -4.07 15.21
CA THR A 134 -12.43 -3.22 14.07
C THR A 134 -11.40 -3.89 13.14
N THR A 135 -10.53 -4.76 13.67
CA THR A 135 -9.37 -5.31 12.94
C THR A 135 -9.24 -6.83 12.98
N HIS A 136 -10.12 -7.52 13.71
CA HIS A 136 -10.07 -8.95 13.96
C HIS A 136 -11.39 -9.45 14.57
N VAL A 137 -11.53 -10.75 14.72
CA VAL A 137 -12.66 -11.38 15.41
C VAL A 137 -12.17 -12.06 16.67
N TRP A 138 -12.96 -11.96 17.74
CA TRP A 138 -12.82 -12.87 18.88
C TRP A 138 -13.74 -14.07 18.71
N LEU A 139 -13.17 -15.26 18.91
CA LEU A 139 -13.93 -16.50 19.02
C LEU A 139 -14.31 -16.68 20.50
N GLN A 140 -15.44 -16.09 20.90
CA GLN A 140 -15.93 -16.13 22.28
C GLN A 140 -16.73 -17.42 22.50
N ALA A 141 -16.34 -18.24 23.48
CA ALA A 141 -17.12 -19.41 23.86
C ALA A 141 -18.50 -18.98 24.39
N ALA A 142 -19.56 -19.65 23.92
CA ALA A 142 -20.92 -19.35 24.37
C ALA A 142 -21.18 -19.84 25.80
N ALA A 143 -20.45 -20.88 26.23
CA ALA A 143 -20.49 -21.45 27.56
C ALA A 143 -19.68 -20.66 28.60
N GLY A 144 -20.10 -20.79 29.86
CA GLY A 144 -19.43 -20.20 31.02
C GLY A 144 -19.81 -18.74 31.31
N THR A 145 -19.71 -18.37 32.59
CA THR A 145 -19.84 -16.99 33.07
C THR A 145 -18.68 -16.69 34.03
N PRO A 146 -17.85 -15.65 33.78
CA PRO A 146 -17.84 -14.81 32.59
C PRO A 146 -17.44 -15.61 31.34
N ARG A 147 -17.90 -15.16 30.16
CA ARG A 147 -17.52 -15.78 28.88
C ARG A 147 -16.05 -15.49 28.57
N LYS A 148 -15.37 -16.50 28.03
CA LYS A 148 -13.95 -16.46 27.66
C LYS A 148 -13.77 -16.59 26.15
N CYS A 149 -12.59 -16.23 25.68
CA CYS A 149 -12.23 -16.20 24.27
C CYS A 149 -11.16 -17.24 23.98
N LEU A 150 -11.10 -17.74 22.75
CA LEU A 150 -9.91 -18.47 22.31
C LEU A 150 -8.71 -17.54 22.24
N GLY A 151 -7.54 -18.10 22.50
CA GLY A 151 -6.28 -17.41 22.33
C GLY A 151 -5.12 -18.36 22.15
N VAL A 152 -4.11 -17.89 21.43
CA VAL A 152 -2.78 -18.48 21.40
C VAL A 152 -2.02 -18.04 22.65
N SER A 153 -1.53 -19.00 23.43
CA SER A 153 -0.79 -18.71 24.66
C SER A 153 0.36 -17.72 24.41
N ALA A 154 0.37 -16.63 25.18
CA ALA A 154 1.33 -15.52 25.10
C ALA A 154 1.52 -14.88 23.71
N GLY A 155 0.61 -15.10 22.76
CA GLY A 155 0.80 -14.64 21.38
C GLY A 155 2.03 -15.27 20.70
N SER A 156 2.34 -16.53 21.04
CA SER A 156 3.50 -17.24 20.49
C SER A 156 3.48 -17.28 18.96
N HIS A 157 4.68 -17.22 18.36
CA HIS A 157 4.92 -17.45 16.93
C HIS A 157 5.44 -18.87 16.64
N ILE A 158 5.50 -19.75 17.65
CA ILE A 158 6.01 -21.11 17.52
C ILE A 158 4.88 -22.03 17.04
N SER A 159 5.10 -22.71 15.90
CA SER A 159 4.16 -23.69 15.34
C SER A 159 3.90 -24.87 16.29
N GLY A 160 2.66 -25.35 16.35
CA GLY A 160 2.22 -26.46 17.20
C GLY A 160 1.78 -26.05 18.61
N VAL A 161 1.77 -24.75 18.93
CA VAL A 161 1.29 -24.27 20.23
C VAL A 161 -0.24 -24.44 20.30
N PRO A 162 -0.77 -25.04 21.38
CA PRO A 162 -2.22 -25.21 21.56
C PRO A 162 -2.98 -23.90 21.60
N VAL A 163 -4.16 -23.91 21.02
CA VAL A 163 -5.16 -22.86 21.22
C VAL A 163 -5.94 -23.18 22.50
N GLN A 164 -6.16 -22.18 23.34
CA GLN A 164 -6.75 -22.36 24.67
C GLN A 164 -7.72 -21.23 25.03
N LEU A 165 -8.54 -21.43 26.06
CA LEU A 165 -9.36 -20.38 26.65
C LEU A 165 -8.50 -19.34 27.37
N THR A 166 -8.88 -18.08 27.21
CA THR A 166 -8.34 -16.93 27.93
C THR A 166 -9.43 -15.89 28.19
N ASP A 167 -9.17 -14.92 29.07
CA ASP A 167 -10.13 -13.83 29.27
C ASP A 167 -10.26 -12.99 27.99
N CYS A 168 -11.47 -12.51 27.72
CA CYS A 168 -11.77 -11.69 26.55
C CYS A 168 -11.32 -10.24 26.76
N TYR A 169 -10.05 -9.96 26.46
CA TYR A 169 -9.50 -8.61 26.36
C TYR A 169 -8.50 -8.55 25.20
N ASP A 170 -8.16 -7.35 24.74
CA ASP A 170 -7.42 -7.18 23.49
C ASP A 170 -5.92 -7.52 23.65
N GLN A 171 -5.62 -8.81 23.63
CA GLN A 171 -4.26 -9.34 23.59
C GLN A 171 -3.93 -9.79 22.18
N ILE A 172 -2.65 -9.69 21.79
CA ILE A 172 -2.21 -10.10 20.45
C ILE A 172 -2.61 -11.55 20.10
N GLY A 173 -2.64 -12.46 21.07
CA GLY A 173 -2.96 -13.87 20.88
C GLY A 173 -4.45 -14.19 20.75
N THR A 174 -5.37 -13.26 21.03
CA THR A 174 -6.84 -13.46 20.93
C THR A 174 -7.41 -12.95 19.61
N ARG A 175 -6.56 -12.47 18.71
CA ARG A 175 -6.97 -11.86 17.44
C ARG A 175 -6.97 -12.90 16.33
N PHE A 176 -8.14 -13.22 15.80
CA PHE A 176 -8.30 -14.15 14.69
C PHE A 176 -8.90 -13.47 13.46
N ALA A 177 -8.65 -14.05 12.30
CA ALA A 177 -9.30 -13.68 11.04
C ALA A 177 -9.61 -14.94 10.21
N GLN A 178 -10.46 -14.79 9.21
CA GLN A 178 -10.72 -15.84 8.22
C GLN A 178 -9.96 -15.53 6.93
N ARG A 179 -9.56 -16.57 6.21
CA ARG A 179 -8.80 -16.50 4.95
C ARG A 179 -9.26 -17.59 3.99
N GLN A 180 -9.12 -17.38 2.68
CA GLN A 180 -9.31 -18.47 1.70
C GLN A 180 -8.24 -19.57 1.86
N PRO A 181 -8.58 -20.86 1.72
CA PRO A 181 -7.63 -21.95 1.88
C PRO A 181 -6.42 -21.86 0.94
N ARG A 182 -5.20 -21.67 1.48
CA ARG A 182 -3.93 -21.73 0.73
C ARG A 182 -2.72 -21.91 1.67
N SER A 183 -1.57 -22.28 1.10
CA SER A 183 -0.30 -22.33 1.84
C SER A 183 0.31 -20.94 2.02
N GLY A 184 1.22 -20.78 2.97
CA GLY A 184 1.94 -19.54 3.26
C GLY A 184 1.40 -18.85 4.51
N ASN A 185 2.28 -18.33 5.36
CA ASN A 185 1.89 -17.67 6.62
C ASN A 185 1.69 -16.17 6.48
N ASP A 186 1.94 -15.61 5.30
CA ASP A 186 1.83 -14.17 5.11
C ASP A 186 0.36 -13.79 4.89
N PRO A 187 -0.25 -13.03 5.83
CA PRO A 187 -1.57 -12.48 5.63
C PRO A 187 -1.62 -11.49 4.44
N ALA A 188 -0.47 -10.97 3.98
CA ALA A 188 -0.34 -10.07 2.84
C ALA A 188 -0.56 -10.73 1.47
N GLU A 189 -0.51 -12.06 1.38
CA GLU A 189 -0.74 -12.76 0.13
C GLU A 189 -2.25 -13.03 -0.14
N ASP A 190 -3.15 -12.61 0.76
CA ASP A 190 -4.59 -12.57 0.48
C ASP A 190 -4.96 -11.18 -0.03
N PRO A 191 -5.44 -11.04 -1.28
CA PRO A 191 -6.11 -9.81 -1.66
C PRO A 191 -7.41 -9.71 -0.85
N PRO A 192 -7.77 -8.52 -0.34
CA PRO A 192 -9.11 -8.33 0.20
C PRO A 192 -10.14 -8.47 -0.95
N PRO A 193 -11.29 -9.13 -0.74
CA PRO A 193 -12.54 -8.70 -1.38
C PRO A 193 -13.42 -8.00 -0.32
N PRO A 194 -14.23 -6.96 -0.64
CA PRO A 194 -14.92 -6.75 -1.94
C PRO A 194 -15.08 -5.28 -2.43
N THR A 195 -15.42 -5.11 -3.72
CA THR A 195 -16.06 -3.93 -4.38
C THR A 195 -15.44 -2.52 -4.33
N THR A 196 -14.49 -2.22 -3.45
CA THR A 196 -13.92 -0.86 -3.34
C THR A 196 -12.63 -0.76 -4.15
N VAL A 197 -12.72 -0.09 -5.31
CA VAL A 197 -11.59 0.13 -6.21
C VAL A 197 -10.65 1.22 -5.68
N VAL A 198 -11.09 2.04 -4.71
CA VAL A 198 -10.33 3.13 -4.08
C VAL A 198 -10.55 3.10 -2.56
N GLU A 199 -9.51 3.31 -1.76
CA GLU A 199 -9.51 3.35 -0.28
C GLU A 199 -8.81 4.64 0.20
N ARG A 200 -9.31 5.26 1.28
CA ARG A 200 -8.61 6.35 1.99
C ARG A 200 -7.71 5.77 3.09
N LEU A 201 -6.44 6.17 3.11
CA LEU A 201 -5.42 5.61 4.02
C LEU A 201 -5.22 6.44 5.30
N ASN A 202 -5.38 7.76 5.23
CA ASN A 202 -5.20 8.68 6.35
C ASN A 202 -6.50 8.81 7.19
N VAL A 203 -6.95 7.70 7.76
CA VAL A 203 -8.13 7.66 8.64
C VAL A 203 -7.71 7.46 10.09
N ALA A 204 -8.46 8.07 11.02
CA ALA A 204 -8.32 7.85 12.44
C ALA A 204 -8.67 6.39 12.82
N PRO A 205 -8.30 5.90 14.02
CA PRO A 205 -8.57 4.51 14.43
C PRO A 205 -10.05 4.11 14.45
N ASP A 206 -10.96 5.07 14.56
CA ASP A 206 -12.42 4.88 14.48
C ASP A 206 -12.98 4.97 13.05
N GLY A 207 -12.11 5.18 12.06
CA GLY A 207 -12.45 5.36 10.65
C GLY A 207 -12.80 6.79 10.26
N ALA A 208 -12.77 7.76 11.18
CA ALA A 208 -13.07 9.15 10.86
C ALA A 208 -12.02 9.75 9.90
N GLN A 209 -12.48 10.61 8.98
CA GLN A 209 -11.58 11.41 8.16
C GLN A 209 -10.73 12.32 9.06
N THR A 210 -9.43 12.39 8.78
CA THR A 210 -8.58 13.36 9.47
C THR A 210 -8.84 14.77 8.93
N PRO A 211 -8.67 15.81 9.77
CA PRO A 211 -8.64 17.20 9.30
C PRO A 211 -7.55 17.41 8.25
N ARG A 212 -7.67 18.51 7.50
CA ARG A 212 -6.80 18.90 6.38
C ARG A 212 -5.32 18.56 6.62
N LEU A 213 -4.74 17.73 5.75
CA LEU A 213 -3.29 17.72 5.56
C LEU A 213 -2.92 19.11 5.06
N ASP A 214 -2.18 19.89 5.84
CA ASP A 214 -1.64 21.15 5.37
C ASP A 214 -0.83 20.92 4.09
N GLU A 215 -0.93 21.88 3.15
CA GLU A 215 -0.14 21.89 1.92
C GLU A 215 1.33 21.67 2.29
N LEU A 216 1.88 20.54 1.85
CA LEU A 216 3.30 20.30 1.99
C LEU A 216 4.04 21.42 1.27
N PRO A 217 5.20 21.86 1.77
CA PRO A 217 6.13 22.61 0.94
C PRO A 217 6.26 21.89 -0.41
N LYS A 218 6.11 22.63 -1.51
CA LYS A 218 6.09 22.10 -2.89
C LYS A 218 7.34 21.26 -3.24
N GLU A 219 8.36 21.30 -2.40
CA GLU A 219 9.68 20.69 -2.56
C GLU A 219 9.79 19.23 -2.08
N ILE A 220 8.80 18.69 -1.34
CA ILE A 220 8.87 17.29 -0.83
C ILE A 220 8.39 16.29 -1.89
N ARG A 221 9.32 15.58 -2.55
CA ARG A 221 9.01 14.64 -3.65
C ARG A 221 8.41 13.29 -3.21
N ALA A 222 8.76 12.78 -2.03
CA ALA A 222 8.32 11.45 -1.55
C ALA A 222 7.39 11.57 -0.32
N ALA A 223 6.12 11.93 -0.54
CA ALA A 223 5.18 12.14 0.57
C ALA A 223 4.59 10.84 1.16
N HIS A 224 4.73 9.73 0.42
CA HIS A 224 4.30 8.39 0.76
C HIS A 224 5.03 7.34 -0.09
N SER A 225 5.02 6.09 0.36
CA SER A 225 5.68 4.96 -0.30
C SER A 225 4.92 3.66 -0.02
N VAL A 226 4.92 2.74 -0.99
CA VAL A 226 4.12 1.51 -0.96
C VAL A 226 5.05 0.29 -0.99
N SER A 227 4.87 -0.64 -0.04
CA SER A 227 5.62 -1.91 0.00
C SER A 227 5.40 -2.78 -1.25
N ALA A 228 6.24 -3.77 -1.48
CA ALA A 228 6.21 -4.57 -2.72
C ALA A 228 4.87 -5.29 -2.94
N SER A 229 4.27 -5.81 -1.87
CA SER A 229 2.94 -6.43 -1.89
C SER A 229 1.80 -5.42 -1.87
N GLY A 230 2.08 -4.16 -1.55
CA GLY A 230 1.09 -3.13 -1.30
C GLY A 230 0.39 -3.23 0.05
N ARG A 231 0.73 -4.17 0.93
CA ARG A 231 0.11 -4.30 2.25
C ARG A 231 0.37 -3.10 3.15
N TYR A 232 1.62 -2.64 3.17
CA TYR A 232 2.05 -1.51 3.97
C TYR A 232 2.20 -0.27 3.10
N VAL A 233 1.64 0.84 3.57
CA VAL A 233 1.82 2.17 2.97
C VAL A 233 2.41 3.09 4.04
N ALA A 234 3.62 3.59 3.80
CA ALA A 234 4.24 4.61 4.63
C ALA A 234 3.85 6.00 4.12
N PHE A 235 3.54 6.94 5.01
CA PHE A 235 3.14 8.29 4.64
C PHE A 235 3.42 9.28 5.76
N GLN A 236 3.60 10.56 5.40
CA GLN A 236 3.73 11.63 6.37
C GLN A 236 2.40 12.33 6.63
N SER A 237 2.17 12.76 7.87
CA SER A 237 0.99 13.52 8.24
C SER A 237 1.26 14.44 9.43
N HIS A 238 0.59 15.60 9.47
CA HIS A 238 0.62 16.54 10.60
C HIS A 238 -0.49 16.28 11.63
N THR A 239 -1.47 15.43 11.29
CA THR A 239 -2.64 15.27 12.15
C THR A 239 -2.36 14.38 13.36
N ALA A 240 -2.69 14.90 14.53
CA ALA A 240 -2.60 14.18 15.80
C ALA A 240 -3.63 13.04 15.94
N GLN A 241 -4.52 12.87 14.97
CA GLN A 241 -5.69 11.97 15.08
C GLN A 241 -5.47 10.57 14.49
N LEU A 242 -4.34 10.35 13.78
CA LEU A 242 -4.06 9.04 13.17
C LEU A 242 -3.74 7.95 14.18
N VAL A 243 -3.14 8.31 15.31
CA VAL A 243 -2.79 7.41 16.41
C VAL A 243 -2.99 8.13 17.73
N SER A 244 -3.32 7.39 18.79
CA SER A 244 -3.38 7.97 20.13
C SER A 244 -1.97 8.34 20.62
N GLY A 245 -1.87 9.42 21.41
CA GLY A 245 -0.60 9.88 21.98
C GLY A 245 0.23 10.78 21.06
N ASP A 246 -0.28 11.14 19.89
CA ASP A 246 0.25 12.25 19.12
C ASP A 246 0.06 13.59 19.82
N THR A 247 1.17 14.24 20.17
CA THR A 247 1.14 15.45 21.00
C THR A 247 2.16 16.50 20.59
N ASN A 248 2.98 16.24 19.56
CA ASN A 248 4.05 17.17 19.16
C ASN A 248 3.57 18.29 18.21
N ASN A 249 2.39 18.14 17.57
CA ASN A 249 1.90 19.04 16.52
C ASN A 249 2.95 19.26 15.42
N LYS A 250 3.60 18.18 14.96
CA LYS A 250 4.59 18.18 13.89
C LYS A 250 4.18 17.17 12.82
N HIS A 251 4.81 17.24 11.65
CA HIS A 251 4.68 16.11 10.73
C HIS A 251 5.39 14.89 11.31
N ASP A 252 4.71 13.77 11.29
CA ASP A 252 5.21 12.47 11.70
C ASP A 252 5.11 11.48 10.54
N ILE A 253 5.90 10.41 10.63
CA ILE A 253 5.83 9.29 9.70
C ILE A 253 4.93 8.22 10.26
N PHE A 254 4.02 7.72 9.43
CA PHE A 254 3.09 6.66 9.75
C PHE A 254 3.21 5.50 8.76
N VAL A 255 2.83 4.31 9.19
CA VAL A 255 2.58 3.16 8.32
C VAL A 255 1.16 2.67 8.55
N ARG A 256 0.40 2.55 7.47
CA ARG A 256 -0.88 1.85 7.44
C ARG A 256 -0.62 0.40 7.03
N ASP A 257 -0.95 -0.55 7.90
CA ASP A 257 -1.13 -1.95 7.52
C ASP A 257 -2.56 -2.12 7.01
N ARG A 258 -2.70 -2.29 5.70
CA ARG A 258 -4.01 -2.42 5.05
C ARG A 258 -4.71 -3.73 5.36
N PHE A 259 -3.95 -4.77 5.69
CA PHE A 259 -4.54 -6.06 6.06
C PHE A 259 -5.26 -5.95 7.41
N THR A 260 -4.65 -5.26 8.38
CA THR A 260 -5.22 -5.11 9.72
C THR A 260 -6.00 -3.80 9.89
N SER A 261 -5.93 -2.87 8.94
CA SER A 261 -6.45 -1.50 9.09
C SER A 261 -5.90 -0.77 10.32
N ILE A 262 -4.65 -1.06 10.68
CA ILE A 262 -3.95 -0.41 11.80
C ILE A 262 -2.96 0.61 11.24
N THR A 263 -2.97 1.81 11.82
CA THR A 263 -1.95 2.84 11.59
C THR A 263 -1.01 2.89 12.79
N GLU A 264 0.30 2.93 12.55
CA GLU A 264 1.31 3.11 13.59
C GLU A 264 2.25 4.27 13.27
N ARG A 265 2.75 4.97 14.30
CA ARG A 265 3.79 5.99 14.13
C ARG A 265 5.16 5.33 14.05
N ILE A 266 5.95 5.80 13.09
CA ILE A 266 7.30 5.35 12.77
C ILE A 266 8.38 6.29 13.31
N SER A 267 8.12 7.61 13.29
CA SER A 267 9.00 8.68 13.81
C SER A 267 9.09 8.67 15.34
N LEU A 268 9.58 7.56 15.88
CA LEU A 268 9.79 7.30 17.30
C LEU A 268 11.25 6.97 17.54
N SER A 269 11.77 7.30 18.71
CA SER A 269 13.03 6.74 19.22
C SER A 269 12.93 5.24 19.52
N SER A 270 14.06 4.58 19.76
CA SER A 270 14.09 3.15 20.15
C SER A 270 13.35 2.86 21.47
N SER A 271 13.17 3.85 22.34
CA SER A 271 12.36 3.75 23.56
C SER A 271 10.88 4.08 23.36
N GLY A 272 10.44 4.36 22.11
CA GLY A 272 9.06 4.68 21.78
C GLY A 272 8.64 6.12 22.07
N VAL A 273 9.60 7.03 22.32
CA VAL A 273 9.32 8.46 22.49
C VAL A 273 9.21 9.12 21.12
N GLN A 274 8.18 9.94 20.90
CA GLN A 274 7.98 10.67 19.63
C GLN A 274 9.09 11.69 19.36
N GLY A 275 9.33 11.95 18.07
CA GLY A 275 10.19 13.04 17.61
C GLY A 275 9.76 14.40 18.18
N ASP A 276 10.73 15.23 18.56
CA ASP A 276 10.51 16.60 19.05
C ASP A 276 10.43 17.66 17.93
N ASP A 277 10.70 17.27 16.68
CA ASP A 277 10.47 18.07 15.49
C ASP A 277 9.98 17.24 14.29
N THR A 278 9.83 17.91 13.15
CA THR A 278 9.25 17.41 11.90
C THR A 278 9.98 16.19 11.35
N SER A 279 9.21 15.20 10.90
CA SER A 279 9.66 14.04 10.12
C SER A 279 8.90 13.94 8.80
N GLN A 280 9.61 13.69 7.70
CA GLN A 280 9.08 13.74 6.33
C GLN A 280 9.75 12.70 5.42
N GLY A 281 9.28 12.58 4.18
CA GLY A 281 9.98 11.85 3.12
C GLY A 281 10.10 10.33 3.33
N PRO A 282 9.03 9.58 3.68
CA PRO A 282 9.20 8.17 3.99
C PRO A 282 9.46 7.30 2.75
N SER A 283 10.36 6.32 2.90
CA SER A 283 10.61 5.24 1.94
C SER A 283 10.55 3.90 2.67
N ILE A 284 9.83 2.91 2.11
CA ILE A 284 9.54 1.63 2.77
C ILE A 284 10.21 0.46 2.05
N SER A 285 10.75 -0.50 2.81
CA SER A 285 11.31 -1.75 2.27
C SER A 285 10.23 -2.64 1.64
N GLY A 286 10.64 -3.63 0.83
CA GLY A 286 9.74 -4.48 0.06
C GLY A 286 8.76 -5.27 0.93
N ASP A 287 9.24 -5.77 2.08
CA ASP A 287 8.44 -6.46 3.10
C ASP A 287 7.71 -5.52 4.06
N GLY A 288 7.95 -4.22 3.97
CA GLY A 288 7.41 -3.21 4.88
C GLY A 288 8.06 -3.13 6.25
N ARG A 289 9.16 -3.85 6.52
CA ARG A 289 9.80 -3.87 7.85
C ARG A 289 10.58 -2.60 8.17
N TYR A 290 11.33 -2.07 7.21
CA TYR A 290 12.23 -0.93 7.40
C TYR A 290 11.67 0.30 6.72
N ILE A 291 11.59 1.41 7.45
CA ILE A 291 11.15 2.70 6.92
C ILE A 291 12.30 3.68 7.09
N ALA A 292 12.83 4.18 5.97
CA ALA A 292 13.72 5.32 5.95
C ALA A 292 12.93 6.62 5.89
N PHE A 293 13.39 7.65 6.57
CA PHE A 293 12.75 8.98 6.59
C PHE A 293 13.74 10.06 7.00
N GLN A 294 13.45 11.31 6.67
CA GLN A 294 14.24 12.46 7.14
C GLN A 294 13.55 13.09 8.35
N SER A 295 14.33 13.67 9.27
CA SER A 295 13.79 14.38 10.42
C SER A 295 14.70 15.49 10.93
N ASP A 296 14.09 16.56 11.43
CA ASP A 296 14.74 17.66 12.16
C ASP A 296 14.80 17.38 13.68
N ALA A 297 14.24 16.26 14.14
CA ALA A 297 14.13 15.92 15.56
C ALA A 297 15.46 15.46 16.15
N ALA A 298 15.88 16.09 17.25
CA ALA A 298 17.15 15.80 17.93
C ALA A 298 17.06 14.63 18.93
N ASN A 299 15.87 14.07 19.14
CA ASN A 299 15.61 13.07 20.17
C ASN A 299 15.32 11.65 19.64
N LEU A 300 15.37 11.43 18.31
CA LEU A 300 15.11 10.11 17.72
C LEU A 300 16.21 9.10 18.04
N VAL A 301 17.46 9.55 18.20
CA VAL A 301 18.60 8.75 18.61
C VAL A 301 19.44 9.48 19.66
N PRO A 302 20.14 8.77 20.56
CA PRO A 302 21.09 9.39 21.47
C PRO A 302 22.25 10.06 20.72
N GLY A 303 22.66 11.25 21.18
CA GLY A 303 23.83 11.94 20.66
C GLY A 303 23.62 12.71 19.35
N ASP A 304 22.37 12.84 18.91
CA ASP A 304 22.04 13.79 17.85
C ASP A 304 22.13 15.23 18.38
N THR A 305 23.09 15.98 17.85
CA THR A 305 23.50 17.28 18.39
C THR A 305 23.85 18.31 17.32
N ASN A 306 23.76 17.95 16.04
CA ASN A 306 24.18 18.80 14.91
C ASN A 306 23.13 19.87 14.55
N ARG A 307 21.87 19.71 15.00
CA ARG A 307 20.72 20.56 14.63
C ARG A 307 20.51 20.65 13.11
N GLN A 308 20.77 19.56 12.41
CA GLN A 308 20.55 19.44 10.97
C GLN A 308 19.44 18.44 10.70
N THR A 309 18.85 18.52 9.51
CA THR A 309 17.98 17.44 9.02
C THR A 309 18.83 16.18 8.82
N ASP A 310 18.43 15.09 9.47
CA ASP A 310 19.12 13.81 9.41
C ASP A 310 18.23 12.74 8.78
N VAL A 311 18.87 11.70 8.21
CA VAL A 311 18.19 10.52 7.66
C VAL A 311 18.22 9.41 8.70
N PHE A 312 17.05 8.82 8.95
CA PHE A 312 16.87 7.74 9.92
C PHE A 312 16.26 6.51 9.25
N VAL A 313 16.48 5.34 9.86
CA VAL A 313 15.72 4.12 9.57
C VAL A 313 15.11 3.57 10.85
N ARG A 314 13.81 3.28 10.77
CA ARG A 314 13.08 2.53 11.79
C ARG A 314 12.91 1.08 11.36
N ASP A 315 13.33 0.14 12.20
CA ASP A 315 12.94 -1.26 12.10
C ASP A 315 11.66 -1.49 12.92
N ARG A 316 10.57 -1.82 12.22
CA ARG A 316 9.26 -2.05 12.85
C ARG A 316 9.22 -3.31 13.71
N GLN A 317 10.02 -4.33 13.37
CA GLN A 317 10.02 -5.60 14.07
C GLN A 317 10.74 -5.49 15.41
N THR A 318 11.95 -4.90 15.42
CA THR A 318 12.75 -4.72 16.63
C THR A 318 12.44 -3.43 17.38
N ARG A 319 11.69 -2.50 16.77
CA ARG A 319 11.37 -1.18 17.30
C ARG A 319 12.61 -0.35 17.61
N THR A 320 13.62 -0.43 16.74
CA THR A 320 14.85 0.36 16.84
C THR A 320 14.92 1.44 15.77
N THR A 321 15.37 2.62 16.16
CA THR A 321 15.67 3.74 15.26
C THR A 321 17.16 4.00 15.25
N GLU A 322 17.72 4.15 14.06
CA GLU A 322 19.12 4.51 13.86
C GLU A 322 19.25 5.68 12.89
N ARG A 323 20.28 6.51 13.10
CA ARG A 323 20.68 7.56 12.15
C ARG A 323 21.59 6.95 11.08
N VAL A 324 21.22 7.19 9.84
CA VAL A 324 21.85 6.65 8.63
C VAL A 324 22.71 7.69 7.92
N SER A 325 22.40 8.98 8.07
CA SER A 325 23.25 10.12 7.67
C SER A 325 24.48 10.24 8.57
N VAL A 326 25.38 9.27 8.51
CA VAL A 326 26.64 9.26 9.23
C VAL A 326 27.78 8.83 8.31
N SER A 327 28.99 9.29 8.61
CA SER A 327 30.20 8.78 7.96
C SER A 327 30.42 7.29 8.28
N THR A 328 31.33 6.64 7.56
CA THR A 328 31.74 5.24 7.85
C THR A 328 32.20 5.06 9.32
N GLY A 329 32.82 6.09 9.92
CA GLY A 329 33.24 6.08 11.32
C GLY A 329 32.12 6.38 12.33
N GLY A 330 30.88 6.61 11.87
CA GLY A 330 29.73 6.92 12.71
C GLY A 330 29.61 8.40 13.13
N ALA A 331 30.47 9.28 12.61
CA ALA A 331 30.34 10.72 12.87
C ALA A 331 29.11 11.29 12.15
N GLN A 332 28.33 12.11 12.86
CA GLN A 332 27.17 12.83 12.32
C GLN A 332 27.57 13.85 11.27
N THR A 333 26.62 14.22 10.41
CA THR A 333 26.85 15.23 9.38
C THR A 333 27.01 16.63 9.96
N THR A 334 27.75 17.47 9.25
CA THR A 334 27.89 18.91 9.50
C THR A 334 26.76 19.75 8.89
N MET A 335 26.07 19.21 7.87
CA MET A 335 24.95 19.85 7.15
C MET A 335 23.81 18.84 6.92
N SER A 336 22.66 19.32 6.43
CA SER A 336 21.47 18.51 6.19
C SER A 336 21.66 17.36 5.21
N SER A 337 20.96 16.25 5.50
CA SER A 337 20.77 15.11 4.61
C SER A 337 19.28 14.79 4.52
N ASP A 338 18.79 14.51 3.31
CA ASP A 338 17.35 14.38 3.05
C ASP A 338 17.06 13.44 1.86
N GLN A 339 15.78 13.31 1.50
CA GLN A 339 15.25 12.44 0.42
C GLN A 339 15.78 10.99 0.45
N PRO A 340 15.57 10.24 1.54
CA PRO A 340 16.06 8.88 1.62
C PRO A 340 15.22 7.90 0.79
N VAL A 341 15.89 6.93 0.17
CA VAL A 341 15.29 5.77 -0.48
C VAL A 341 15.97 4.49 0.02
N ILE A 342 15.18 3.46 0.31
CA ILE A 342 15.67 2.20 0.88
C ILE A 342 15.49 1.02 -0.08
N SER A 343 16.49 0.12 -0.13
CA SER A 343 16.40 -1.12 -0.91
C SER A 343 15.31 -2.07 -0.38
N ALA A 344 14.88 -3.02 -1.21
CA ALA A 344 13.75 -3.89 -0.87
C ALA A 344 14.03 -4.79 0.34
N ASP A 345 15.28 -5.18 0.57
CA ASP A 345 15.74 -5.93 1.74
C ASP A 345 16.00 -5.05 2.97
N GLY A 346 15.90 -3.73 2.83
CA GLY A 346 16.17 -2.75 3.87
C GLY A 346 17.65 -2.47 4.13
N ARG A 347 18.61 -3.06 3.39
CA ARG A 347 20.04 -2.97 3.72
C ARG A 347 20.70 -1.68 3.25
N GLN A 348 20.41 -1.24 2.04
CA GLN A 348 21.05 -0.10 1.41
C GLN A 348 20.10 1.10 1.49
N VAL A 349 20.59 2.23 2.00
CA VAL A 349 19.83 3.48 2.03
C VAL A 349 20.59 4.50 1.21
N ALA A 350 20.00 4.97 0.11
CA ALA A 350 20.53 6.10 -0.63
C ALA A 350 19.86 7.39 -0.17
N PHE A 351 20.60 8.48 -0.14
CA PHE A 351 20.10 9.80 0.27
C PHE A 351 20.96 10.90 -0.36
N GLN A 352 20.43 12.12 -0.41
CA GLN A 352 21.21 13.29 -0.81
C GLN A 352 21.69 14.05 0.43
N SER A 353 22.87 14.68 0.34
CA SER A 353 23.44 15.42 1.47
C SER A 353 24.35 16.54 0.99
N THR A 354 24.28 17.69 1.66
CA THR A 354 25.22 18.81 1.47
C THR A 354 26.43 18.71 2.41
N ALA A 355 26.50 17.65 3.23
CA ALA A 355 27.53 17.50 4.25
C ALA A 355 28.92 17.24 3.68
N ASP A 356 29.91 17.96 4.19
CA ASP A 356 31.32 17.89 3.76
C ASP A 356 32.12 16.77 4.45
N ASN A 357 31.50 16.02 5.37
CA ASN A 357 32.18 15.11 6.28
C ASN A 357 31.68 13.65 6.23
N LEU A 358 30.77 13.31 5.31
CA LEU A 358 30.31 11.91 5.13
C LEU A 358 31.40 11.02 4.54
N VAL A 359 32.19 11.57 3.62
CA VAL A 359 33.37 10.94 3.00
C VAL A 359 34.53 11.93 2.91
N PRO A 360 35.79 11.47 2.90
CA PRO A 360 36.93 12.37 2.68
C PRO A 360 36.88 13.02 1.30
N GLY A 361 37.27 14.30 1.22
CA GLY A 361 37.37 15.02 -0.06
C GLY A 361 36.02 15.42 -0.65
N ASP A 362 35.03 15.66 0.21
CA ASP A 362 33.82 16.38 -0.15
C ASP A 362 33.99 17.88 0.08
N THR A 363 34.05 18.66 -1.00
CA THR A 363 34.50 20.06 -0.95
C THR A 363 33.69 21.02 -1.84
N ASN A 364 32.67 20.53 -2.53
CA ASN A 364 31.89 21.33 -3.48
C ASN A 364 30.76 22.15 -2.81
N TYR A 365 30.46 21.90 -1.52
CA TYR A 365 29.38 22.54 -0.75
C TYR A 365 28.01 22.47 -1.45
N CYS A 366 27.77 21.41 -2.23
CA CYS A 366 26.46 21.14 -2.80
C CYS A 366 25.99 19.72 -2.50
N GLN A 367 24.73 19.43 -2.80
CA GLN A 367 24.14 18.12 -2.62
C GLN A 367 24.89 17.09 -3.46
N ASP A 368 25.30 16.02 -2.80
CA ASP A 368 25.84 14.81 -3.41
C ASP A 368 24.97 13.61 -3.00
N ILE A 369 25.02 12.53 -3.79
CA ILE A 369 24.28 11.31 -3.51
C ILE A 369 25.18 10.33 -2.79
N PHE A 370 24.70 9.81 -1.67
CA PHE A 370 25.39 8.84 -0.83
C PHE A 370 24.58 7.56 -0.71
N VAL A 371 25.27 6.45 -0.43
CA VAL A 371 24.66 5.19 -0.03
C VAL A 371 25.28 4.72 1.28
N ARG A 372 24.42 4.43 2.27
CA ARG A 372 24.76 3.73 3.50
C ARG A 372 24.43 2.26 3.37
N ASP A 373 25.42 1.40 3.57
CA ASP A 373 25.20 -0.02 3.84
C ASP A 373 25.01 -0.22 5.35
N ARG A 374 23.77 -0.50 5.76
CA ARG A 374 23.41 -0.68 7.17
C ARG A 374 24.05 -1.93 7.80
N GLN A 375 24.42 -2.92 6.99
CA GLN A 375 25.02 -4.16 7.48
C GLN A 375 26.52 -3.97 7.80
N THR A 376 27.25 -3.29 6.91
CA THR A 376 28.70 -3.08 7.08
C THR A 376 29.04 -1.78 7.79
N GLY A 377 28.10 -0.84 7.84
CA GLY A 377 28.32 0.50 8.34
C GLY A 377 29.22 1.33 7.41
N ALA A 378 29.28 1.03 6.12
CA ALA A 378 30.00 1.82 5.13
C ALA A 378 29.10 2.91 4.53
N THR A 379 29.64 4.12 4.40
CA THR A 379 29.04 5.23 3.66
C THR A 379 29.92 5.58 2.48
N GLU A 380 29.35 5.59 1.28
CA GLU A 380 30.05 5.97 0.05
C GLU A 380 29.28 7.04 -0.74
N ARG A 381 30.02 7.92 -1.42
CA ARG A 381 29.45 8.86 -2.40
C ARG A 381 29.31 8.15 -3.74
N VAL A 382 28.11 8.16 -4.31
CA VAL A 382 27.81 7.53 -5.61
C VAL A 382 27.73 8.53 -6.77
N SER A 383 27.49 9.83 -6.49
CA SER A 383 27.64 10.95 -7.44
C SER A 383 29.10 11.28 -7.71
N VAL A 384 29.86 10.31 -8.22
CA VAL A 384 31.29 10.48 -8.53
C VAL A 384 31.55 10.46 -10.02
N GLY A 385 32.52 11.27 -10.44
CA GLY A 385 33.07 11.24 -11.78
C GLY A 385 33.67 9.88 -12.14
N ARG A 386 33.93 9.67 -13.43
CA ARG A 386 34.39 8.38 -13.98
C ARG A 386 35.59 7.75 -13.23
N ASN A 387 36.47 8.57 -12.66
CA ASN A 387 37.68 8.12 -11.96
C ASN A 387 37.52 8.14 -10.42
N GLY A 388 36.30 8.25 -9.90
CA GLY A 388 36.03 8.39 -8.46
C GLY A 388 36.21 9.81 -7.92
N ALA A 389 36.52 10.78 -8.79
CA ALA A 389 36.59 12.20 -8.42
C ALA A 389 35.21 12.73 -7.99
N GLN A 390 35.20 13.79 -7.19
CA GLN A 390 33.95 14.50 -6.85
C GLN A 390 33.25 14.99 -8.12
N SER A 391 31.92 14.94 -8.13
CA SER A 391 31.06 15.63 -9.09
C SER A 391 31.45 17.12 -9.14
N ASN A 392 31.47 17.74 -10.32
CA ASN A 392 31.80 19.16 -10.42
C ASN A 392 30.58 20.10 -10.29
N ASP A 393 29.42 19.56 -9.93
CA ASP A 393 28.18 20.28 -9.67
C ASP A 393 27.22 19.41 -8.83
N CYS A 394 26.08 19.97 -8.44
CA CYS A 394 25.08 19.36 -7.55
C CYS A 394 24.42 18.11 -8.14
N SER A 395 24.10 17.15 -7.27
CA SER A 395 23.33 15.94 -7.58
C SER A 395 22.16 15.78 -6.60
N HIS A 396 20.99 15.42 -7.10
CA HIS A 396 19.75 15.34 -6.32
C HIS A 396 18.77 14.30 -6.88
N SER A 397 17.62 14.09 -6.22
CA SER A 397 16.55 13.17 -6.66
C SER A 397 17.02 11.73 -6.89
N VAL A 398 17.26 11.02 -5.79
CA VAL A 398 17.81 9.66 -5.81
C VAL A 398 16.71 8.58 -5.87
N ALA A 399 17.00 7.49 -6.60
CA ALA A 399 16.24 6.24 -6.59
C ALA A 399 17.21 5.04 -6.56
N ILE A 400 16.78 3.91 -6.02
CA ILE A 400 17.64 2.73 -5.83
C ILE A 400 16.91 1.43 -6.24
N SER A 401 17.63 0.50 -6.89
CA SER A 401 17.12 -0.83 -7.23
C SER A 401 16.86 -1.69 -5.98
N ALA A 402 16.08 -2.77 -6.13
CA ALA A 402 15.65 -3.60 -5.01
C ALA A 402 16.81 -4.25 -4.26
N ASP A 403 17.88 -4.62 -4.97
CA ASP A 403 19.13 -5.18 -4.44
C ASP A 403 20.13 -4.10 -3.97
N GLY A 404 19.83 -2.83 -4.19
CA GLY A 404 20.71 -1.71 -3.88
C GLY A 404 21.91 -1.53 -4.81
N ARG A 405 22.02 -2.28 -5.92
CA ARG A 405 23.18 -2.21 -6.83
C ARG A 405 23.17 -0.99 -7.72
N HIS A 406 22.01 -0.63 -8.27
CA HIS A 406 21.85 0.47 -9.20
C HIS A 406 21.24 1.67 -8.49
N VAL A 407 21.91 2.82 -8.58
CA VAL A 407 21.42 4.09 -8.03
C VAL A 407 21.18 5.05 -9.18
N ALA A 408 19.93 5.44 -9.39
CA ALA A 408 19.56 6.48 -10.34
C ALA A 408 19.51 7.84 -9.63
N PHE A 409 19.99 8.90 -10.28
CA PHE A 409 19.97 10.25 -9.71
C PHE A 409 20.02 11.31 -10.80
N ALA A 410 19.56 12.53 -10.49
CA ALA A 410 19.73 13.69 -11.34
C ALA A 410 21.01 14.45 -10.96
N SER A 411 21.70 15.05 -11.93
CA SER A 411 22.89 15.85 -11.67
C SER A 411 23.13 16.90 -12.75
N SER A 412 23.64 18.07 -12.35
CA SER A 412 24.13 19.12 -13.25
C SER A 412 25.62 18.94 -13.57
N ALA A 413 26.27 17.90 -13.03
CA ALA A 413 27.71 17.69 -13.12
C ALA A 413 28.14 17.08 -14.47
N SER A 414 28.81 17.89 -15.27
CA SER A 414 29.40 17.51 -16.57
C SER A 414 30.49 16.42 -16.52
N ASN A 415 31.03 16.07 -15.35
CA ASN A 415 32.17 15.13 -15.22
C ASN A 415 31.78 13.69 -14.83
N LEU A 416 30.48 13.38 -14.73
CA LEU A 416 29.99 12.04 -14.38
C LEU A 416 30.19 11.03 -15.51
N VAL A 417 30.05 11.48 -16.77
CA VAL A 417 30.25 10.67 -17.98
C VAL A 417 31.03 11.46 -19.02
N THR A 418 31.58 10.76 -20.02
CA THR A 418 32.19 11.43 -21.18
C THR A 418 31.11 11.96 -22.11
N GLY A 419 31.34 13.14 -22.70
CA GLY A 419 30.43 13.71 -23.69
C GLY A 419 29.20 14.39 -23.09
N ASP A 420 29.17 14.61 -21.79
CA ASP A 420 28.21 15.54 -21.19
C ASP A 420 28.63 16.98 -21.48
N THR A 421 27.83 17.65 -22.31
CA THR A 421 28.18 18.93 -22.94
C THR A 421 27.02 19.91 -23.01
N ASN A 422 25.82 19.51 -22.60
CA ASN A 422 24.61 20.32 -22.72
C ASN A 422 24.47 21.38 -21.60
N ARG A 423 25.23 21.23 -20.49
CA ARG A 423 25.12 22.07 -19.28
C ARG A 423 23.71 22.05 -18.68
N GLN A 424 23.00 20.94 -18.83
CA GLN A 424 21.68 20.74 -18.25
C GLN A 424 21.76 19.71 -17.12
N THR A 425 20.75 19.70 -16.25
CA THR A 425 20.56 18.57 -15.35
C THR A 425 20.16 17.35 -16.18
N ASP A 426 20.92 16.28 -16.02
CA ASP A 426 20.71 15.00 -16.67
C ASP A 426 20.42 13.90 -15.64
N VAL A 427 19.84 12.80 -16.09
CA VAL A 427 19.61 11.61 -15.24
C VAL A 427 20.70 10.59 -15.52
N PHE A 428 21.27 10.05 -14.45
CA PHE A 428 22.34 9.07 -14.46
C PHE A 428 21.98 7.82 -13.67
N VAL A 429 22.61 6.70 -14.01
CA VAL A 429 22.61 5.48 -13.18
C VAL A 429 24.05 5.08 -12.86
N ARG A 430 24.33 4.91 -11.57
CA ARG A 430 25.56 4.32 -11.05
C ARG A 430 25.34 2.83 -10.79
N ASP A 431 26.10 1.98 -11.47
CA ASP A 431 26.28 0.59 -11.06
C ASP A 431 27.38 0.53 -10.00
N ARG A 432 27.00 0.20 -8.77
CA ARG A 432 27.92 0.16 -7.62
C ARG A 432 28.86 -1.05 -7.66
N GLN A 433 28.47 -2.13 -8.35
CA GLN A 433 29.29 -3.33 -8.46
C GLN A 433 30.42 -3.12 -9.47
N THR A 434 30.13 -2.57 -10.65
CA THR A 434 31.14 -2.28 -11.68
C THR A 434 31.80 -0.93 -11.50
N ARG A 435 31.23 -0.06 -10.64
CA ARG A 435 31.66 1.34 -10.41
C ARG A 435 31.63 2.19 -11.67
N THR A 436 30.64 1.96 -12.53
CA THR A 436 30.43 2.72 -13.77
C THR A 436 29.19 3.58 -13.67
N THR A 437 29.26 4.80 -14.21
CA THR A 437 28.12 5.71 -14.36
C THR A 437 27.74 5.80 -15.82
N GLU A 438 26.44 5.77 -16.12
CA GLU A 438 25.90 6.04 -17.46
C GLU A 438 24.81 7.10 -17.38
N ARG A 439 24.60 7.82 -18.49
CA ARG A 439 23.51 8.78 -18.63
C ARG A 439 22.30 8.09 -19.27
N VAL A 440 21.13 8.32 -18.71
CA VAL A 440 19.86 7.72 -19.16
C VAL A 440 18.89 8.74 -19.77
N SER A 441 19.08 10.03 -19.57
CA SER A 441 18.34 11.10 -20.27
C SER A 441 18.80 11.27 -21.73
N LEU A 442 18.66 10.20 -22.52
CA LEU A 442 19.08 10.11 -23.91
C LEU A 442 17.91 9.72 -24.81
N THR A 443 17.94 10.14 -26.07
CA THR A 443 17.11 9.55 -27.12
C THR A 443 17.51 8.09 -27.38
N SER A 444 16.67 7.33 -28.10
CA SER A 444 17.02 5.97 -28.56
C SER A 444 18.26 5.93 -29.46
N GLY A 445 18.63 7.06 -30.09
CA GLY A 445 19.88 7.21 -30.85
C GLY A 445 21.10 7.54 -30.00
N GLY A 446 20.97 7.65 -28.68
CA GLY A 446 22.05 8.00 -27.76
C GLY A 446 22.39 9.49 -27.71
N VAL A 447 21.49 10.36 -28.20
CA VAL A 447 21.69 11.82 -28.17
C VAL A 447 21.20 12.37 -26.83
N GLN A 448 22.00 13.21 -26.17
CA GLN A 448 21.64 13.85 -24.92
C GLN A 448 20.46 14.82 -25.08
N SER A 449 19.67 14.99 -24.02
CA SER A 449 18.63 16.01 -23.92
C SER A 449 19.19 17.42 -24.14
N THR A 450 18.42 18.29 -24.78
CA THR A 450 18.71 19.73 -24.86
C THR A 450 18.10 20.54 -23.72
N GLY A 451 17.12 19.96 -23.01
CA GLY A 451 16.45 20.54 -21.84
C GLY A 451 16.74 19.75 -20.56
N PHE A 452 16.19 20.21 -19.44
CA PHE A 452 16.39 19.57 -18.14
C PHE A 452 15.77 18.16 -18.09
N SER A 453 16.41 17.25 -17.36
CA SER A 453 15.89 15.93 -17.02
C SER A 453 16.14 15.61 -15.54
N HIS A 454 15.16 15.04 -14.85
CA HIS A 454 15.29 14.73 -13.42
C HIS A 454 14.21 13.72 -12.94
N ALA A 455 14.04 13.59 -11.61
CA ALA A 455 13.02 12.75 -10.96
C ALA A 455 13.02 11.29 -11.44
N PRO A 456 14.18 10.59 -11.36
CA PRO A 456 14.24 9.20 -11.77
C PRO A 456 13.48 8.28 -10.82
N ALA A 457 12.90 7.22 -11.38
CA ALA A 457 12.48 6.02 -10.68
C ALA A 457 13.05 4.79 -11.42
N ILE A 458 13.43 3.74 -10.70
CA ILE A 458 14.15 2.59 -11.25
C ILE A 458 13.50 1.26 -10.88
N SER A 459 13.42 0.32 -11.83
CA SER A 459 12.87 -1.03 -11.60
C SER A 459 13.72 -1.84 -10.61
N ALA A 460 13.15 -2.93 -10.08
CA ALA A 460 13.80 -3.74 -9.03
C ALA A 460 15.15 -4.33 -9.49
N ASP A 461 15.24 -4.74 -10.76
CA ASP A 461 16.46 -5.25 -11.39
C ASP A 461 17.43 -4.15 -11.86
N GLY A 462 17.00 -2.89 -11.78
CA GLY A 462 17.76 -1.74 -12.26
C GLY A 462 17.65 -1.47 -13.76
N ARG A 463 16.93 -2.27 -14.56
CA ARG A 463 16.96 -2.20 -16.04
C ARG A 463 16.18 -1.02 -16.61
N GLN A 464 14.98 -0.79 -16.11
CA GLN A 464 14.07 0.25 -16.61
C GLN A 464 14.20 1.48 -15.71
N VAL A 465 14.41 2.65 -16.32
CA VAL A 465 14.46 3.92 -15.59
C VAL A 465 13.40 4.84 -16.16
N ALA A 466 12.41 5.15 -15.33
CA ALA A 466 11.44 6.21 -15.62
C ALA A 466 12.02 7.55 -15.18
N PHE A 467 11.79 8.62 -15.93
CA PHE A 467 12.25 9.97 -15.58
C PHE A 467 11.43 11.03 -16.31
N VAL A 468 11.59 12.28 -15.91
CA VAL A 468 10.95 13.43 -16.58
C VAL A 468 12.00 14.18 -17.40
N ALA A 469 11.65 14.64 -18.60
CA ALA A 469 12.45 15.58 -19.39
C ALA A 469 11.58 16.68 -20.02
N GLU A 470 12.14 17.88 -20.19
CA GLU A 470 11.48 19.01 -20.86
C GLU A 470 11.61 18.94 -22.40
N ALA A 471 12.67 18.31 -22.89
CA ALA A 471 12.92 18.17 -24.32
C ALA A 471 12.44 16.81 -24.81
N GLY A 472 11.87 16.78 -26.03
CA GLY A 472 11.47 15.56 -26.72
C GLY A 472 12.58 14.52 -26.85
N LEU A 473 12.47 13.40 -26.14
CA LEU A 473 13.43 12.27 -26.20
C LEU A 473 12.96 11.07 -27.02
N ALA A 474 11.70 11.09 -27.49
CA ALA A 474 11.09 10.02 -28.27
C ALA A 474 10.42 10.56 -29.54
N PRO A 475 10.25 9.74 -30.60
CA PRO A 475 9.52 10.14 -31.79
C PRO A 475 8.08 10.55 -31.45
N GLY A 476 7.61 11.64 -32.05
CA GLY A 476 6.26 12.17 -31.80
C GLY A 476 6.21 13.22 -30.69
N ASP A 477 7.30 13.41 -29.95
CA ASP A 477 7.43 14.48 -28.97
C ASP A 477 8.21 15.68 -29.53
N ALA A 478 7.48 16.75 -29.81
CA ALA A 478 7.94 18.00 -30.37
C ALA A 478 7.54 19.23 -29.52
N ASN A 479 6.96 19.01 -28.34
CA ASN A 479 6.64 20.10 -27.43
C ASN A 479 7.89 20.48 -26.59
N THR A 480 7.74 21.48 -25.72
CA THR A 480 8.74 21.84 -24.71
C THR A 480 8.13 21.77 -23.31
N GLN A 481 7.24 20.79 -23.09
CA GLN A 481 6.62 20.54 -21.80
C GLN A 481 7.36 19.40 -21.11
N TRP A 482 7.18 19.32 -19.79
CA TRP A 482 7.69 18.17 -19.05
C TRP A 482 6.90 16.93 -19.44
N ASP A 483 7.61 15.92 -19.92
CA ASP A 483 7.06 14.63 -20.30
C ASP A 483 7.78 13.50 -19.54
N VAL A 484 7.06 12.41 -19.32
CA VAL A 484 7.56 11.21 -18.65
C VAL A 484 8.05 10.23 -19.69
N TYR A 485 9.26 9.73 -19.49
CA TYR A 485 9.90 8.74 -20.34
C TYR A 485 10.32 7.52 -19.53
N VAL A 486 10.47 6.38 -20.22
CA VAL A 486 11.19 5.22 -19.72
C VAL A 486 12.33 4.89 -20.66
N ARG A 487 13.52 4.67 -20.10
CA ARG A 487 14.66 4.12 -20.82
C ARG A 487 14.93 2.69 -20.37
N ASP A 488 14.98 1.79 -21.34
CA ASP A 488 15.53 0.45 -21.16
C ASP A 488 17.05 0.52 -21.31
N ARG A 489 17.76 0.38 -20.20
CA ARG A 489 19.24 0.47 -20.18
C ARG A 489 19.92 -0.65 -20.97
N GLN A 490 19.24 -1.79 -21.15
CA GLN A 490 19.80 -2.93 -21.86
C GLN A 490 19.72 -2.74 -23.38
N THR A 491 18.61 -2.21 -23.89
CA THR A 491 18.39 -2.02 -25.34
C THR A 491 18.76 -0.62 -25.81
N GLY A 492 18.84 0.35 -24.90
CA GLY A 492 19.06 1.76 -25.19
C GLY A 492 17.82 2.47 -25.74
N VAL A 493 16.66 1.82 -25.76
CA VAL A 493 15.39 2.39 -26.22
C VAL A 493 14.84 3.34 -25.16
N THR A 494 14.46 4.54 -25.58
CA THR A 494 13.72 5.52 -24.79
C THR A 494 12.32 5.70 -25.38
N GLU A 495 11.29 5.53 -24.55
CA GLU A 495 9.89 5.69 -24.92
C GLU A 495 9.23 6.81 -24.10
N GLN A 496 8.38 7.61 -24.74
CA GLN A 496 7.48 8.53 -24.03
C GLN A 496 6.29 7.74 -23.47
N VAL A 497 6.09 7.88 -22.17
CA VAL A 497 5.03 7.27 -21.36
C VAL A 497 3.80 8.18 -21.35
N SER A 498 4.00 9.47 -21.07
CA SER A 498 2.95 10.49 -21.12
C SER A 498 2.67 10.89 -22.57
N ARG A 499 2.02 10.02 -23.34
CA ARG A 499 1.64 10.32 -24.73
C ARG A 499 0.13 10.41 -24.88
N GLY A 500 -0.31 11.36 -25.69
CA GLY A 500 -1.71 11.49 -26.06
C GLY A 500 -2.21 10.27 -26.82
N GLN A 501 -3.53 10.12 -26.88
CA GLN A 501 -4.18 8.98 -27.53
C GLN A 501 -3.64 8.72 -28.95
N GLY A 502 -3.44 7.45 -29.31
CA GLY A 502 -2.90 7.09 -30.62
C GLY A 502 -1.46 7.55 -30.87
N GLY A 503 -0.71 7.93 -29.83
CA GLY A 503 0.65 8.46 -29.95
C GLY A 503 0.70 9.92 -30.38
N THR A 504 -0.37 10.68 -30.12
CA THR A 504 -0.41 12.13 -30.35
C THR A 504 0.38 12.88 -29.28
N GLN A 505 0.82 14.09 -29.61
CA GLN A 505 1.47 14.97 -28.64
C GLN A 505 0.54 15.28 -27.46
N THR A 506 1.06 15.22 -26.24
CA THR A 506 0.38 15.69 -25.02
C THR A 506 0.16 17.20 -25.02
N ASP A 507 -1.02 17.63 -24.56
CA ASP A 507 -1.41 19.04 -24.47
C ASP A 507 -1.15 19.68 -23.10
N GLY A 508 -0.54 18.95 -22.18
CA GLY A 508 -0.12 19.41 -20.85
C GLY A 508 1.13 18.68 -20.37
N TRP A 509 1.69 19.15 -19.26
CA TRP A 509 2.88 18.57 -18.65
C TRP A 509 2.54 17.34 -17.79
N SER A 510 3.49 16.43 -17.66
CA SER A 510 3.46 15.21 -16.85
C SER A 510 4.70 15.12 -15.97
N PHE A 511 4.57 14.59 -14.75
CA PHE A 511 5.63 14.67 -13.74
C PHE A 511 5.59 13.51 -12.72
N GLU A 512 6.68 13.40 -11.93
CA GLU A 512 6.89 12.44 -10.83
C GLU A 512 6.49 10.99 -11.18
N PRO A 513 7.26 10.30 -12.04
CA PRO A 513 7.00 8.91 -12.33
C PRO A 513 7.35 8.00 -11.16
N ALA A 514 6.55 6.96 -10.96
CA ALA A 514 6.84 5.80 -10.13
C ALA A 514 6.72 4.52 -10.99
N ILE A 515 7.53 3.50 -10.70
CA ILE A 515 7.68 2.31 -11.54
C ILE A 515 7.49 1.02 -10.74
N SER A 516 6.78 0.03 -11.30
CA SER A 516 6.64 -1.31 -10.69
C SER A 516 7.97 -2.07 -10.69
N SER A 517 8.08 -3.13 -9.87
CA SER A 517 9.34 -3.88 -9.74
C SER A 517 9.83 -4.49 -11.05
N ASP A 518 8.92 -4.96 -11.89
CA ASP A 518 9.21 -5.50 -13.24
C ASP A 518 9.41 -4.41 -14.30
N GLY A 519 9.13 -3.16 -13.95
CA GLY A 519 9.15 -2.03 -14.86
C GLY A 519 8.06 -2.04 -15.93
N GLY A 520 6.99 -2.84 -15.77
CA GLY A 520 5.88 -2.94 -16.72
C GLY A 520 4.86 -1.81 -16.60
N LEU A 521 4.67 -1.27 -15.39
CA LEU A 521 3.70 -0.22 -15.09
C LEU A 521 4.40 1.06 -14.60
N ILE A 522 3.99 2.20 -15.16
CA ILE A 522 4.52 3.53 -14.81
C ILE A 522 3.38 4.41 -14.34
N ALA A 523 3.34 4.74 -13.05
CA ALA A 523 2.41 5.72 -12.51
C ALA A 523 2.99 7.12 -12.62
N TYR A 524 2.20 8.12 -12.98
CA TYR A 524 2.62 9.52 -13.07
C TYR A 524 1.40 10.44 -12.90
N HIS A 525 1.62 11.73 -12.65
CA HIS A 525 0.53 12.70 -12.69
C HIS A 525 0.69 13.65 -13.88
N SER A 526 -0.42 14.20 -14.37
CA SER A 526 -0.44 15.01 -15.58
C SER A 526 -1.55 16.05 -15.57
N ALA A 527 -1.27 17.21 -16.20
CA ALA A 527 -2.23 18.24 -16.53
C ALA A 527 -2.82 18.08 -17.95
N ALA A 528 -2.36 17.10 -18.72
CA ALA A 528 -2.78 16.87 -20.10
C ALA A 528 -4.17 16.22 -20.17
N ALA A 529 -5.10 16.87 -20.85
CA ALA A 529 -6.48 16.41 -21.00
C ALA A 529 -6.63 15.35 -22.11
N ASN A 530 -5.61 15.15 -22.93
CA ASN A 530 -5.66 14.25 -24.09
C ASN A 530 -5.00 12.88 -23.89
N LEU A 531 -4.62 12.52 -22.65
CA LEU A 531 -4.09 11.18 -22.32
C LEU A 531 -5.18 10.10 -22.41
N VAL A 532 -6.39 10.41 -21.96
CA VAL A 532 -7.57 9.54 -22.05
C VAL A 532 -8.79 10.38 -22.45
N PRO A 533 -9.77 9.85 -23.21
CA PRO A 533 -10.84 10.68 -23.76
C PRO A 533 -11.89 11.07 -22.72
N SER A 534 -11.85 10.41 -21.56
CA SER A 534 -12.73 10.71 -20.42
C SER A 534 -12.20 11.85 -19.56
N ASP A 535 -11.01 12.37 -19.83
CA ASP A 535 -10.43 13.47 -19.07
C ASP A 535 -10.97 14.82 -19.54
N THR A 536 -11.77 15.45 -18.69
CA THR A 536 -12.49 16.67 -19.04
C THR A 536 -12.57 17.67 -17.88
N ASN A 537 -11.81 17.46 -16.80
CA ASN A 537 -11.90 18.25 -15.57
C ASN A 537 -10.90 19.42 -15.53
N ALA A 538 -9.90 19.44 -16.42
CA ALA A 538 -8.78 20.40 -16.42
C ALA A 538 -7.98 20.44 -15.10
N ALA A 539 -8.06 19.37 -14.29
CA ALA A 539 -7.33 19.20 -13.05
C ALA A 539 -6.11 18.29 -13.28
N LEU A 540 -5.17 18.28 -12.33
CA LEU A 540 -4.13 17.26 -12.30
C LEU A 540 -4.76 15.91 -12.01
N ASP A 541 -4.43 14.92 -12.82
CA ASP A 541 -4.89 13.55 -12.63
C ASP A 541 -3.70 12.58 -12.53
N VAL A 542 -3.92 11.47 -11.83
CA VAL A 542 -2.95 10.38 -11.73
C VAL A 542 -3.29 9.31 -12.75
N PHE A 543 -2.29 8.92 -13.52
CA PHE A 543 -2.38 7.92 -14.58
C PHE A 543 -1.40 6.78 -14.32
N VAL A 544 -1.68 5.63 -14.92
CA VAL A 544 -0.73 4.55 -15.10
C VAL A 544 -0.66 4.18 -16.57
N TRP A 545 0.56 4.09 -17.07
CA TRP A 545 0.89 3.51 -18.34
C TRP A 545 1.27 2.04 -18.17
N ASP A 546 0.54 1.17 -18.88
CA ASP A 546 0.93 -0.22 -19.07
C ASP A 546 1.74 -0.35 -20.37
N ARG A 547 3.02 -0.70 -20.21
CA ARG A 547 3.95 -0.83 -21.33
C ARG A 547 3.68 -2.07 -22.18
N GLN A 548 3.05 -3.11 -21.62
CA GLN A 548 2.74 -4.33 -22.36
C GLN A 548 1.57 -4.11 -23.32
N SER A 549 0.49 -3.51 -22.83
CA SER A 549 -0.67 -3.17 -23.66
C SER A 549 -0.51 -1.85 -24.43
N ALA A 550 0.50 -1.07 -24.09
CA ALA A 550 0.72 0.29 -24.58
C ALA A 550 -0.54 1.17 -24.38
N SER A 551 -1.08 1.15 -23.17
CA SER A 551 -2.31 1.87 -22.81
C SER A 551 -2.18 2.68 -21.52
N THR A 552 -2.92 3.78 -21.45
CA THR A 552 -2.99 4.66 -20.27
C THR A 552 -4.34 4.47 -19.57
N GLU A 553 -4.30 4.24 -18.26
CA GLU A 553 -5.47 4.25 -17.39
C GLU A 553 -5.38 5.41 -16.38
N ARG A 554 -6.44 6.20 -16.26
CA ARG A 554 -6.58 7.13 -15.12
C ARG A 554 -6.90 6.37 -13.83
N VAL A 555 -6.12 6.63 -12.78
CA VAL A 555 -6.22 6.05 -11.44
C VAL A 555 -7.07 6.95 -10.52
N SER A 556 -6.96 8.27 -10.61
CA SER A 556 -7.73 9.27 -9.84
C SER A 556 -9.21 9.36 -10.26
N LYS A 557 -9.93 8.25 -10.13
CA LYS A 557 -11.37 8.16 -10.44
C LYS A 557 -12.10 7.33 -9.39
N ALA A 558 -13.35 7.66 -9.11
CA ALA A 558 -14.24 6.91 -8.24
C ALA A 558 -14.39 5.44 -8.69
N PRO A 559 -14.86 4.52 -7.81
CA PRO A 559 -15.08 3.12 -8.17
C PRO A 559 -15.99 2.89 -9.38
N ARG A 560 -16.92 3.83 -9.66
CA ARG A 560 -17.81 3.79 -10.83
C ARG A 560 -17.26 4.52 -12.06
N GLY A 561 -16.01 4.95 -12.03
CA GLY A 561 -15.31 5.56 -13.15
C GLY A 561 -15.40 7.09 -13.25
N THR A 562 -16.18 7.75 -12.39
CA THR A 562 -16.26 9.21 -12.33
C THR A 562 -14.89 9.80 -11.99
N GLN A 563 -14.36 10.68 -12.83
CA GLN A 563 -13.09 11.39 -12.56
C GLN A 563 -13.19 12.28 -11.32
N GLY A 564 -12.05 12.55 -10.68
CA GLY A 564 -11.96 13.59 -9.66
C GLY A 564 -12.30 14.98 -10.21
N ASP A 565 -12.77 15.88 -9.35
CA ASP A 565 -13.10 17.27 -9.70
C ASP A 565 -11.95 18.25 -9.41
N LEU A 566 -10.94 17.82 -8.63
CA LEU A 566 -9.78 18.58 -8.21
C LEU A 566 -8.48 17.77 -8.38
N ASP A 567 -7.35 18.41 -8.09
CA ASP A 567 -6.01 17.89 -8.35
C ASP A 567 -5.72 16.58 -7.59
N SER A 568 -5.09 15.65 -8.31
CA SER A 568 -4.53 14.40 -7.82
C SER A 568 -3.08 14.26 -8.29
N TYR A 569 -2.17 13.93 -7.38
CA TYR A 569 -0.72 14.02 -7.64
C TYR A 569 0.11 13.08 -6.76
N ARG A 570 1.43 13.06 -7.02
CA ARG A 570 2.44 12.25 -6.31
C ARG A 570 2.09 10.75 -6.25
N PRO A 571 2.00 10.03 -7.38
CA PRO A 571 1.73 8.60 -7.31
C PRO A 571 2.91 7.81 -6.73
N ALA A 572 2.60 6.73 -6.02
CA ALA A 572 3.54 5.67 -5.66
C ALA A 572 2.90 4.33 -5.99
N ILE A 573 3.63 3.44 -6.65
CA ILE A 573 3.13 2.14 -7.10
C ILE A 573 3.78 1.00 -6.31
N SER A 574 3.02 -0.04 -5.98
CA SER A 574 3.54 -1.24 -5.33
C SER A 574 4.44 -2.02 -6.29
N GLY A 575 5.37 -2.80 -5.72
CA GLY A 575 6.29 -3.63 -6.50
C GLY A 575 5.58 -4.61 -7.44
N ASN A 576 4.45 -5.19 -7.01
CA ASN A 576 3.61 -6.06 -7.84
C ASN A 576 2.70 -5.31 -8.84
N GLY A 577 2.73 -3.98 -8.88
CA GLY A 577 1.94 -3.16 -9.81
C GLY A 577 0.44 -3.07 -9.50
N GLN A 578 -0.05 -3.75 -8.45
CA GLN A 578 -1.48 -3.87 -8.18
C GLN A 578 -2.09 -2.68 -7.43
N PHE A 579 -1.25 -1.85 -6.80
CA PHE A 579 -1.68 -0.78 -5.92
C PHE A 579 -0.99 0.54 -6.28
N VAL A 580 -1.77 1.60 -6.41
CA VAL A 580 -1.24 2.97 -6.60
C VAL A 580 -1.77 3.86 -5.51
N ALA A 581 -0.86 4.39 -4.69
CA ALA A 581 -1.15 5.39 -3.68
C ALA A 581 -0.96 6.78 -4.26
N PHE A 582 -1.86 7.72 -3.98
CA PHE A 582 -1.78 9.08 -4.49
C PHE A 582 -2.48 10.06 -3.55
N ARG A 583 -2.07 11.33 -3.63
CA ARG A 583 -2.75 12.43 -2.93
C ARG A 583 -3.83 12.99 -3.83
N SER A 584 -4.95 13.39 -3.24
CA SER A 584 -6.01 14.05 -4.00
C SER A 584 -6.82 15.01 -3.13
N GLU A 585 -7.23 16.11 -3.74
CA GLU A 585 -8.22 17.05 -3.20
C GLU A 585 -9.64 16.72 -3.68
N ALA A 586 -9.78 15.73 -4.55
CA ALA A 586 -11.03 15.47 -5.26
C ALA A 586 -12.09 14.80 -4.38
N SER A 587 -13.22 15.49 -4.24
CA SER A 587 -14.38 15.01 -3.46
C SER A 587 -15.10 13.77 -4.04
N PRO A 588 -15.15 13.52 -5.38
CA PRO A 588 -15.89 12.40 -5.95
C PRO A 588 -15.18 11.05 -5.82
N LEU A 589 -13.93 10.99 -5.34
CA LEU A 589 -13.18 9.73 -5.29
C LEU A 589 -13.80 8.72 -4.32
N LEU A 590 -14.32 9.22 -3.19
CA LEU A 590 -15.15 8.46 -2.27
C LEU A 590 -16.42 9.26 -1.93
N PRO A 591 -17.61 8.63 -1.93
CA PRO A 591 -18.86 9.34 -1.60
C PRO A 591 -18.90 9.93 -0.18
N ASP A 592 -18.04 9.44 0.72
CA ASP A 592 -17.91 9.89 2.10
C ASP A 592 -16.83 10.94 2.30
N ASP A 593 -16.23 11.44 1.21
CA ASP A 593 -15.29 12.55 1.28
C ASP A 593 -15.99 13.88 1.50
N THR A 594 -15.90 14.41 2.72
CA THR A 594 -16.62 15.63 3.13
C THR A 594 -15.71 16.70 3.71
N ASN A 595 -14.43 16.42 3.91
CA ASN A 595 -13.50 17.29 4.63
C ASN A 595 -12.86 18.37 3.75
N GLN A 596 -13.03 18.31 2.41
CA GLN A 596 -12.40 19.22 1.44
C GLN A 596 -10.89 19.36 1.64
N ALA A 597 -10.25 18.29 2.11
CA ALA A 597 -8.82 18.24 2.38
C ALA A 597 -8.09 17.46 1.29
N VAL A 598 -6.76 17.66 1.22
CA VAL A 598 -5.89 16.67 0.59
C VAL A 598 -5.95 15.39 1.43
N ASP A 599 -6.38 14.29 0.82
CA ASP A 599 -6.37 12.96 1.41
C ASP A 599 -5.39 12.05 0.66
N LEU A 600 -4.96 10.98 1.34
CA LEU A 600 -4.13 9.93 0.76
C LEU A 600 -5.03 8.75 0.38
N PHE A 601 -5.09 8.46 -0.90
CA PHE A 601 -5.86 7.36 -1.45
C PHE A 601 -4.98 6.23 -1.94
N LEU A 602 -5.57 5.05 -2.04
CA LEU A 602 -5.00 3.88 -2.71
C LEU A 602 -6.02 3.30 -3.69
N ARG A 603 -5.61 3.09 -4.94
CA ARG A 603 -6.40 2.35 -5.94
C ARG A 603 -5.91 0.91 -6.09
N TYR A 604 -6.88 0.01 -6.26
CA TYR A 604 -6.71 -1.42 -6.54
C TYR A 604 -6.81 -1.70 -8.04
N GLN A 605 -6.17 -2.79 -8.49
CA GLN A 605 -6.35 -3.36 -9.83
C GLN A 605 -6.17 -2.33 -10.93
N VAL A 606 -5.02 -1.67 -10.93
CA VAL A 606 -4.58 -0.99 -12.16
C VAL A 606 -4.39 -2.09 -13.19
N SER A 607 -5.20 -2.04 -14.24
CA SER A 607 -5.38 -3.19 -15.13
C SER A 607 -4.07 -3.61 -15.81
N ALA A 608 -3.67 -4.88 -15.63
CA ALA A 608 -3.22 -5.67 -16.78
C ALA A 608 -4.52 -6.19 -17.40
N GLY A 609 -4.82 -5.77 -18.63
CA GLY A 609 -6.06 -6.12 -19.31
C GLY A 609 -6.38 -7.62 -19.25
N SER A 610 -7.65 -7.93 -19.00
CA SER A 610 -8.24 -9.26 -19.15
C SER A 610 -8.00 -9.86 -20.53
#